data_AF-A0A7C9KL13-F1
#
_entry.id   AF-A0A7C9KL13-F1
#
_cell.length_a   1.000
_cell.length_b   1.000
_cell.length_c   1.000
_cell.angle_alpha   90.00
_cell.angle_beta   90.00
_cell.angle_gamma   90.00
#
_symmetry.space_group_name_H-M   'P 1'
#
loop_
_entity.id
_entity.type
_entity.pdbx_description
1 polymer ?
#
loop_
_entity_poly.entity_id
_entity_poly.type
_entity_poly.pdbx_seq_one_letter_code
_entity_poly.pdbx_strand_id
1 'polypeptide(L)'
;MINRFLSIALGAALVGAAAAPAMAADSVCTRTPEQIRTLAVSASADNARKALNLVNIGEKLCDAGARGEAGKKFSAAAKLLGTDLAAVNAAPTAQ
;
A
#
# COMPACT_ATOMS: atom_id res chain seq x y z
N MET A 1 -7.74 31.86 47.42
CA MET A 1 -8.73 30.79 47.22
C MET A 1 -7.98 29.56 46.72
N ILE A 2 -8.07 28.46 47.47
CA ILE A 2 -7.45 27.16 47.21
C ILE A 2 -8.41 26.30 46.35
N ASN A 3 -7.83 25.30 45.66
CA ASN A 3 -8.41 24.04 45.12
C ASN A 3 -8.61 23.99 43.59
N ARG A 4 -7.70 23.32 42.85
CA ARG A 4 -7.69 21.87 42.47
C ARG A 4 -8.85 21.49 41.54
N PHE A 5 -8.55 21.08 40.31
CA PHE A 5 -9.13 19.92 39.58
C PHE A 5 -8.25 19.68 38.34
N LEU A 6 -7.39 18.67 38.39
CA LEU A 6 -7.59 17.31 37.85
C LEU A 6 -7.25 17.20 36.35
N SER A 7 -6.16 16.49 36.12
CA SER A 7 -5.65 15.89 34.90
C SER A 7 -6.71 15.34 33.94
N ILE A 8 -6.47 15.53 32.64
CA ILE A 8 -6.83 14.52 31.64
C ILE A 8 -5.56 14.21 30.84
N ALA A 9 -4.85 13.19 31.31
CA ALA A 9 -3.92 12.46 30.48
C ALA A 9 -4.76 11.76 29.40
N LEU A 10 -4.80 12.32 28.19
CA LEU A 10 -5.37 11.66 27.04
C LEU A 10 -4.40 10.55 26.64
N GLY A 11 -4.58 9.38 27.25
CA GLY A 11 -3.95 8.15 26.83
C GLY A 11 -4.37 7.86 25.39
N ALA A 12 -3.48 8.11 24.45
CA ALA A 12 -3.49 7.41 23.19
C ALA A 12 -3.14 5.95 23.50
N ALA A 13 -4.15 5.14 23.78
CA ALA A 13 -4.03 3.70 23.73
C ALA A 13 -3.68 3.33 22.29
N LEU A 14 -2.38 3.12 22.00
CA LEU A 14 -1.91 2.45 20.78
C LEU A 14 -2.23 0.94 20.83
N VAL A 15 -3.44 0.57 21.24
CA VAL A 15 -3.94 -0.79 21.07
C VAL A 15 -4.36 -0.92 19.62
N GLY A 16 -3.43 -1.38 18.79
CA GLY A 16 -3.77 -1.87 17.46
C GLY A 16 -2.70 -1.69 16.41
N ALA A 17 -1.62 -2.48 16.47
CA ALA A 17 -0.94 -3.00 15.27
C ALA A 17 0.09 -4.08 15.61
N ALA A 18 -0.14 -4.91 16.63
CA ALA A 18 0.69 -6.10 16.88
C ALA A 18 0.08 -7.32 16.18
N ALA A 19 -0.17 -7.24 14.87
CA ALA A 19 -0.42 -8.38 13.97
C ALA A 19 -0.60 -7.91 12.52
N ALA A 20 0.49 -7.74 11.77
CA ALA A 20 0.36 -7.72 10.31
C ALA A 20 1.62 -8.23 9.57
N PRO A 21 1.98 -9.52 9.65
CA PRO A 21 2.71 -10.14 8.54
C PRO A 21 1.79 -10.92 7.60
N ALA A 22 0.56 -11.27 7.99
CA ALA A 22 -0.35 -12.05 7.14
C ALA A 22 -1.20 -11.16 6.19
N MET A 23 -1.67 -10.01 6.68
CA MET A 23 -2.48 -9.07 5.89
C MET A 23 -1.69 -8.33 4.80
N ALA A 24 -0.35 -8.24 4.94
CA ALA A 24 0.52 -7.62 3.96
C ALA A 24 0.81 -8.54 2.76
N ALA A 25 0.62 -9.85 2.88
CA ALA A 25 0.80 -10.81 1.79
C ALA A 25 -0.48 -11.00 0.97
N ASP A 26 -1.65 -10.87 1.60
CA ASP A 26 -2.95 -10.98 0.94
C ASP A 26 -3.35 -9.68 0.21
N SER A 27 -2.89 -8.53 0.71
CA SER A 27 -3.16 -7.22 0.11
C SER A 27 -2.44 -6.98 -1.23
N VAL A 28 -1.33 -7.69 -1.49
CA VAL A 28 -0.51 -7.52 -2.70
C VAL A 28 -1.31 -7.80 -3.98
N CYS A 29 -2.19 -8.78 -3.94
CA CYS A 29 -2.94 -9.22 -5.10
C CYS A 29 -4.32 -8.58 -5.20
N THR A 30 -4.80 -7.95 -4.13
CA THR A 30 -6.17 -7.42 -4.03
C THR A 30 -6.22 -5.90 -4.08
N ARG A 31 -5.25 -5.19 -3.50
CA ARG A 31 -5.26 -3.71 -3.40
C ARG A 31 -4.15 -3.01 -4.18
N THR A 32 -2.95 -3.58 -4.18
CA THR A 32 -1.79 -2.98 -4.83
C THR A 32 -1.99 -2.69 -6.34
N PRO A 33 -2.67 -3.53 -7.14
CA PRO A 33 -2.96 -3.23 -8.55
C PRO A 33 -3.73 -1.92 -8.75
N GLU A 34 -4.79 -1.71 -7.97
CA GLU A 34 -5.66 -0.53 -8.04
C GLU A 34 -4.93 0.75 -7.62
N GLN A 35 -4.11 0.67 -6.57
CA GLN A 35 -3.30 1.82 -6.13
C GLN A 35 -2.28 2.22 -7.18
N ILE A 36 -1.60 1.25 -7.82
CA ILE A 36 -0.65 1.53 -8.90
C ILE A 36 -1.36 2.13 -10.12
N ARG A 37 -2.55 1.61 -10.49
CA ARG A 37 -3.38 2.19 -11.57
C ARG A 37 -3.72 3.65 -11.29
N THR A 38 -4.10 3.96 -10.06
CA THR A 38 -4.41 5.34 -9.63
C THR A 38 -3.18 6.25 -9.76
N LEU A 39 -2.02 5.79 -9.30
CA LEU A 39 -0.75 6.54 -9.41
C LEU A 39 -0.30 6.72 -10.87
N ALA A 40 -0.61 5.76 -11.75
CA ALA A 40 -0.29 5.84 -13.17
C ALA A 40 -1.05 6.96 -13.90
N VAL A 41 -2.20 7.41 -13.40
CA VAL A 41 -2.97 8.53 -13.98
C VAL A 41 -2.17 9.83 -13.95
N SER A 42 -1.40 10.05 -12.90
CA SER A 42 -0.60 11.28 -12.70
C SER A 42 0.83 11.18 -13.27
N ALA A 43 1.21 10.02 -13.82
CA ALA A 43 2.55 9.78 -14.33
C ALA A 43 2.69 10.10 -15.82
N SER A 44 3.92 10.28 -16.28
CA SER A 44 4.22 10.39 -17.71
C SER A 44 3.70 9.17 -18.47
N ALA A 45 3.12 9.38 -19.65
CA ALA A 45 2.46 8.33 -20.43
C ALA A 45 3.34 7.08 -20.65
N ASP A 46 4.66 7.26 -20.82
CA ASP A 46 5.58 6.14 -21.00
C ASP A 46 5.77 5.28 -19.74
N ASN A 47 5.91 5.94 -18.59
CA ASN A 47 6.04 5.28 -17.30
C ASN A 47 4.70 4.64 -16.88
N ALA A 48 3.58 5.31 -17.13
CA ALA A 48 2.24 4.78 -16.91
C ALA A 48 2.01 3.48 -17.69
N ARG A 49 2.31 3.46 -19.01
CA ARG A 49 2.18 2.25 -19.85
C ARG A 49 3.02 1.08 -19.31
N LYS A 50 4.28 1.35 -18.95
CA LYS A 50 5.18 0.31 -18.42
C LYS A 50 4.72 -0.19 -17.05
N ALA A 51 4.30 0.70 -16.16
CA ALA A 51 3.76 0.35 -14.85
C ALA A 51 2.48 -0.50 -14.98
N LEU A 52 1.54 -0.11 -15.84
CA LEU A 52 0.31 -0.87 -16.08
C LEU A 52 0.57 -2.25 -16.67
N ASN A 53 1.55 -2.39 -17.57
CA ASN A 53 1.95 -3.70 -18.07
C ASN A 53 2.49 -4.61 -16.95
N LEU A 54 3.30 -4.06 -16.05
CA LEU A 54 3.81 -4.79 -14.88
C LEU A 54 2.69 -5.17 -13.91
N VAL A 55 1.67 -4.31 -13.74
CA VAL A 55 0.48 -4.63 -12.96
C VAL A 55 -0.25 -5.84 -13.55
N ASN A 56 -0.52 -5.83 -14.86
CA ASN A 56 -1.18 -6.95 -15.54
C ASN A 56 -0.39 -8.28 -15.40
N ILE A 57 0.94 -8.22 -15.46
CA ILE A 57 1.79 -9.40 -15.23
C ILE A 57 1.71 -9.84 -13.77
N GLY A 58 1.73 -8.89 -12.83
CA GLY A 58 1.59 -9.14 -11.40
C GLY A 58 0.27 -9.82 -11.05
N GLU A 59 -0.84 -9.39 -11.65
CA GLU A 59 -2.17 -10.00 -11.46
C GLU A 59 -2.21 -11.45 -11.96
N LYS A 60 -1.64 -11.74 -13.14
CA LYS A 60 -1.53 -13.13 -13.63
C LYS A 60 -0.70 -14.01 -12.69
N LEU A 61 0.34 -13.45 -12.09
CA LEU A 61 1.16 -14.16 -11.09
C LEU A 61 0.39 -14.38 -9.80
N CYS A 62 -0.45 -13.43 -9.40
CA CYS A 62 -1.38 -13.59 -8.27
C CYS A 62 -2.38 -14.72 -8.51
N ASP A 63 -2.98 -14.78 -9.70
CA ASP A 63 -3.91 -15.84 -10.11
C ASP A 63 -3.23 -17.22 -10.10
N ALA A 64 -1.95 -17.26 -10.46
CA ALA A 64 -1.11 -18.47 -10.41
C ALA A 64 -0.60 -18.82 -8.99
N GLY A 65 -0.97 -18.05 -7.95
CA GLY A 65 -0.50 -18.24 -6.58
C GLY A 65 0.95 -17.80 -6.32
N ALA A 66 1.63 -17.23 -7.32
CA ALA A 66 3.02 -16.76 -7.28
C ALA A 66 3.13 -15.35 -6.67
N ARG A 67 2.60 -15.17 -5.46
CA ARG A 67 2.50 -13.86 -4.78
C ARG A 67 3.84 -13.12 -4.62
N GLY A 68 4.93 -13.86 -4.36
CA GLY A 68 6.27 -13.28 -4.23
C GLY A 68 6.79 -12.68 -5.55
N GLU A 69 6.52 -13.33 -6.67
CA GLU A 69 6.86 -12.81 -8.00
C GLU A 69 5.95 -11.63 -8.38
N ALA A 70 4.66 -11.71 -8.05
CA ALA A 70 3.72 -10.61 -8.24
C ALA A 70 4.18 -9.34 -7.50
N GLY A 71 4.56 -9.47 -6.22
CA GLY A 71 5.11 -8.37 -5.43
C GLY A 71 6.34 -7.71 -6.07
N LYS A 72 7.23 -8.48 -6.70
CA LYS A 72 8.37 -7.93 -7.45
C LYS A 72 7.92 -7.09 -8.66
N LYS A 73 6.89 -7.55 -9.39
CA LYS A 73 6.33 -6.78 -10.52
C LYS A 73 5.69 -5.48 -10.06
N PHE A 74 4.90 -5.52 -8.99
CA PHE A 74 4.31 -4.33 -8.40
C PHE A 74 5.35 -3.36 -7.85
N SER A 75 6.43 -3.86 -7.24
CA SER A 75 7.56 -3.02 -6.81
C SER A 75 8.24 -2.32 -7.99
N ALA A 76 8.47 -3.03 -9.10
CA ALA A 76 9.02 -2.44 -10.30
C ALA A 76 8.08 -1.38 -10.90
N ALA A 77 6.76 -1.63 -10.88
CA ALA A 77 5.77 -0.66 -11.33
C ALA A 77 5.78 0.61 -10.46
N ALA A 78 5.79 0.45 -9.13
CA ALA A 78 5.90 1.55 -8.17
C ALA A 78 7.14 2.43 -8.45
N LYS A 79 8.29 1.81 -8.70
CA LYS A 79 9.55 2.52 -9.02
C LYS A 79 9.47 3.34 -10.30
N LEU A 80 8.79 2.83 -11.34
CA LEU A 80 8.57 3.58 -12.58
C LEU A 80 7.69 4.81 -12.37
N LEU A 81 6.81 4.75 -11.37
CA LEU A 81 5.95 5.86 -10.96
C LEU A 81 6.64 6.80 -9.95
N GLY A 82 7.92 6.59 -9.65
CA GLY A 82 8.69 7.44 -8.74
C GLY A 82 8.39 7.20 -7.26
N THR A 83 7.82 6.05 -6.91
CA THR A 83 7.51 5.65 -5.53
C THR A 83 8.02 4.25 -5.23
N ASP A 84 7.72 3.72 -4.05
CA ASP A 84 8.06 2.37 -3.65
C ASP A 84 6.82 1.59 -3.21
N LEU A 85 6.95 0.27 -3.17
CA LEU A 85 5.81 -0.61 -2.89
C LEU A 85 5.24 -0.43 -1.47
N ALA A 86 6.07 -0.07 -0.50
CA ALA A 86 5.60 0.18 0.86
C ALA A 86 4.78 1.47 0.90
N ALA A 87 5.21 2.53 0.20
CA ALA A 87 4.45 3.77 0.07
C ALA A 87 3.12 3.57 -0.67
N VAL A 88 3.10 2.76 -1.74
CA VAL A 88 1.86 2.37 -2.44
C VAL A 88 0.89 1.71 -1.46
N ASN A 89 1.35 0.71 -0.71
CA ASN A 89 0.52 -0.06 0.21
C ASN A 89 0.13 0.71 1.49
N ALA A 90 0.93 1.72 1.88
CA ALA A 90 0.67 2.58 3.04
C ALA A 90 -0.32 3.71 2.72
N ALA A 91 -0.59 3.99 1.44
CA ALA A 91 -1.57 5.01 1.06
C ALA A 91 -2.95 4.65 1.65
N PRO A 92 -3.47 5.44 2.61
CA PRO A 92 -4.81 5.20 3.13
C PRO A 92 -5.78 5.42 1.98
N THR A 93 -6.63 4.44 1.71
CA THR A 93 -7.87 4.69 0.99
C THR A 93 -8.58 5.78 1.79
N ALA A 94 -8.71 6.99 1.23
CA ALA A 94 -9.70 7.92 1.72
C ALA A 94 -11.05 7.18 1.62
N GLN A 95 -11.51 6.68 2.76
CA GLN A 95 -12.83 6.08 2.94
C GLN A 95 -13.84 7.22 3.05
#